data_AF-A0A7J4M9K0-F1
#
_entry.id   AF-A0A7J4M9K0-F1
#
_cell.length_a   1.000
_cell.length_b   1.000
_cell.length_c   1.000
_cell.angle_alpha   90.00
_cell.angle_beta   90.00
_cell.angle_gamma   90.00
#
_symmetry.space_group_name_H-M   'P 1'
#
loop_
_entity.id
_entity.type
_entity.pdbx_description
1 polymer ?
#
loop_
_entity_poly.entity_id
_entity_poly.type
_entity_poly.pdbx_seq_one_letter_code
_entity_poly.pdbx_strand_id
1 'polypeptide(L)'
;MTMDPWAIDPRPDRRGPRSIAVLLLLGAVLLGLAGLDALQHGALEDLPAGQVEMTIETPNLNDDVEITPEQYQAFHDEARDSGAYAWRGYSLLAGMSLVAVGSFGLYALKPWGPRTSSIGAAVALVGGSIGGYRFQAAADATMEGMLVETQTYLALACSVMTGLCLAMAVMPLFNHRARLALFAEEE
;
A
#
# COMPACT_ATOMS: atom_id res chain seq x y z
N MET A 1 37.89 -34.40 -13.54
CA MET A 1 36.74 -33.60 -13.06
C MET A 1 35.49 -34.38 -13.42
N THR A 2 34.88 -35.05 -12.44
CA THR A 2 33.61 -35.74 -12.62
C THR A 2 32.52 -34.68 -12.65
N MET A 3 31.93 -34.42 -13.82
CA MET A 3 30.71 -33.62 -13.89
C MET A 3 29.62 -34.41 -13.17
N ASP A 4 28.98 -33.78 -12.19
CA ASP A 4 27.81 -34.34 -11.50
C ASP A 4 26.67 -34.50 -12.53
N PRO A 5 26.20 -35.72 -12.82
CA PRO A 5 25.13 -35.96 -13.80
C PRO A 5 23.80 -35.32 -13.40
N TRP A 6 23.68 -34.77 -12.18
CA TRP A 6 22.53 -34.03 -11.68
C TRP A 6 22.75 -32.52 -11.58
N ALA A 7 23.90 -31.99 -12.03
CA ALA A 7 24.12 -30.55 -12.14
C ALA A 7 23.31 -29.97 -13.30
N ILE A 8 22.01 -29.74 -13.08
CA ILE A 8 21.17 -28.97 -14.00
C ILE A 8 21.49 -27.50 -13.75
N ASP A 9 22.18 -26.86 -14.69
CA ASP A 9 22.37 -25.41 -14.63
C ASP A 9 21.00 -24.72 -14.59
N PRO A 10 20.73 -23.88 -13.57
CA PRO A 10 19.44 -23.26 -13.40
C PRO A 10 19.15 -22.30 -14.55
N ARG A 11 18.22 -22.67 -15.43
CA ARG A 11 17.84 -21.81 -16.55
C ARG A 11 17.23 -20.48 -16.06
N PRO A 12 17.66 -19.32 -16.60
CA PRO A 12 17.10 -18.02 -16.26
C PRO A 12 15.57 -17.98 -16.41
N ASP A 13 14.87 -17.48 -15.40
CA ASP A 13 13.43 -17.26 -15.44
C ASP A 13 13.12 -15.79 -15.77
N ARG A 14 12.63 -15.57 -16.99
CA ARG A 14 12.23 -14.26 -17.49
C ARG A 14 10.74 -13.98 -17.32
N ARG A 15 9.92 -15.03 -17.14
CA ARG A 15 8.45 -14.89 -17.06
C ARG A 15 8.03 -14.48 -15.66
N GLY A 16 8.59 -15.11 -14.63
CA GLY A 16 8.30 -14.78 -13.23
C GLY A 16 8.46 -13.28 -12.91
N PRO A 17 9.64 -12.68 -13.15
CA PRO A 17 9.85 -11.25 -12.93
C PRO A 17 8.90 -10.34 -13.69
N ARG A 18 8.56 -10.68 -14.94
CA ARG A 18 7.61 -9.90 -15.76
C ARG A 18 6.19 -9.97 -15.24
N SER A 19 5.73 -11.14 -14.79
CA SER A 19 4.42 -11.29 -14.15
C SER A 19 4.35 -10.49 -12.85
N ILE A 20 5.40 -10.56 -12.02
CA ILE A 20 5.52 -9.76 -10.80
C ILE A 20 5.45 -8.27 -11.12
N ALA A 21 6.15 -7.80 -12.16
CA ALA A 21 6.13 -6.40 -12.56
C ALA A 21 4.71 -5.89 -12.91
N VAL A 22 3.91 -6.70 -13.61
CA VAL A 22 2.52 -6.34 -13.94
C VAL A 22 1.66 -6.25 -12.67
N LEU A 23 1.79 -7.21 -11.74
CA LEU A 23 1.07 -7.19 -10.47
C LEU A 23 1.46 -5.99 -9.60
N LEU A 24 2.76 -5.68 -9.53
CA LEU A 24 3.26 -4.52 -8.81
C LEU A 24 2.77 -3.21 -9.41
N LEU A 25 2.69 -3.11 -10.75
CA LEU A 25 2.16 -1.92 -11.41
C LEU A 25 0.67 -1.73 -11.08
N LEU A 26 -0.13 -2.81 -11.13
CA LEU A 26 -1.54 -2.75 -10.75
C LEU A 26 -1.70 -2.34 -9.27
N GLY A 27 -0.94 -2.95 -8.37
CA GLY A 27 -0.93 -2.60 -6.95
C GLY A 27 -0.53 -1.14 -6.72
N ALA A 28 0.47 -0.65 -7.45
CA ALA A 28 0.92 0.74 -7.38
C ALA A 28 -0.16 1.74 -7.80
N VAL A 29 -0.92 1.44 -8.85
CA VAL A 29 -2.04 2.29 -9.27
C VAL A 29 -3.13 2.32 -8.19
N LEU A 30 -3.57 1.17 -7.71
CA LEU A 30 -4.65 1.09 -6.72
C LEU A 30 -4.29 1.78 -5.40
N LEU A 31 -3.10 1.51 -4.87
CA LEU A 31 -2.61 2.12 -3.63
C LEU A 31 -2.24 3.60 -3.82
N GLY A 32 -1.79 3.99 -5.01
CA GLY A 32 -1.57 5.39 -5.37
C GLY A 32 -2.88 6.18 -5.38
N LEU A 33 -3.95 5.62 -5.92
CA LEU A 33 -5.29 6.23 -5.87
C LEU A 33 -5.79 6.37 -4.43
N ALA A 34 -5.59 5.37 -3.58
CA ALA A 34 -5.91 5.47 -2.15
C ALA A 34 -5.10 6.57 -1.44
N GLY A 35 -3.83 6.77 -1.84
CA GLY A 35 -3.02 7.89 -1.36
C GLY A 35 -3.54 9.25 -1.82
N LEU A 36 -3.97 9.35 -3.08
CA LEU A 36 -4.58 10.58 -3.62
C LEU A 36 -5.89 10.91 -2.91
N ASP A 37 -6.75 9.92 -2.71
CA ASP A 37 -8.01 10.06 -1.99
C ASP A 37 -7.80 10.58 -0.56
N ALA A 38 -6.77 10.08 0.14
CA ALA A 38 -6.40 10.58 1.46
C ALA A 38 -5.97 12.06 1.41
N LEU A 39 -5.20 12.50 0.42
CA LEU A 39 -4.83 13.92 0.30
C LEU A 39 -6.03 14.80 -0.05
N GLN A 40 -6.96 14.31 -0.87
CA GLN A 40 -8.17 15.04 -1.22
C GLN A 40 -9.06 15.26 -0.01
N HIS A 41 -9.29 14.21 0.79
CA HIS A 41 -10.06 14.33 2.02
C HIS A 41 -9.34 15.22 3.04
N GLY A 42 -8.03 15.07 3.23
CA GLY A 42 -7.27 15.92 4.16
C GLY A 42 -7.16 17.39 3.74
N ALA A 43 -7.53 17.73 2.50
CA ALA A 43 -7.59 19.11 2.02
C ALA A 43 -8.95 19.78 2.28
N LEU A 44 -9.97 19.01 2.66
CA LEU A 44 -11.25 19.55 3.10
C LEU A 44 -11.14 20.03 4.54
N GLU A 45 -11.78 21.16 4.83
CA GLU A 45 -11.91 21.64 6.21
C GLU A 45 -13.07 20.92 6.90
N ASP A 46 -14.22 20.89 6.24
CA ASP A 46 -15.36 20.09 6.64
C ASP A 46 -15.76 19.10 5.55
N LEU A 47 -16.27 17.94 5.96
CA LEU A 47 -16.88 17.01 5.02
C LEU A 47 -18.29 17.52 4.66
N PRO A 48 -18.69 17.42 3.37
CA PRO A 48 -20.05 17.78 2.97
C PRO A 48 -21.09 16.98 3.77
N ALA A 49 -22.10 17.65 4.35
CA ALA A 49 -23.11 17.00 5.20
C ALA A 49 -23.76 15.77 4.54
N GLY A 50 -24.10 15.85 3.26
CA GLY A 50 -24.67 14.72 2.52
C GLY A 50 -23.70 13.53 2.32
N GLN A 51 -22.38 13.77 2.36
CA GLN A 51 -21.39 12.69 2.33
C GLN A 51 -21.26 12.05 3.72
N VAL A 52 -21.25 12.85 4.78
CA VAL A 52 -21.20 12.36 6.17
C VAL A 52 -22.40 11.47 6.46
N GLU A 53 -23.61 11.97 6.17
CA GLU A 53 -24.85 11.27 6.45
C GLU A 53 -24.94 9.93 5.70
N MET A 54 -24.55 9.91 4.41
CA MET A 54 -24.47 8.68 3.62
C MET A 54 -23.43 7.68 4.18
N THR A 55 -22.33 8.19 4.75
CA THR A 55 -21.25 7.33 5.28
C THR A 55 -21.63 6.68 6.59
N ILE A 56 -22.39 7.37 7.45
CA ILE A 56 -22.80 6.88 8.77
C ILE A 56 -24.13 6.11 8.74
N GLU A 57 -24.98 6.29 7.72
CA GLU A 57 -26.28 5.62 7.61
C GLU A 57 -26.18 4.09 7.72
N THR A 58 -25.30 3.47 6.93
CA THR A 58 -25.16 2.01 6.95
C THR A 58 -24.59 1.47 8.27
N PRO A 59 -23.50 2.03 8.83
CA PRO A 59 -23.03 1.65 10.16
C PRO A 59 -24.10 1.79 11.25
N ASN A 60 -24.83 2.91 11.30
CA ASN A 60 -25.85 3.17 12.32
C ASN A 60 -27.06 2.21 12.22
N LEU A 61 -27.36 1.68 11.04
CA LEU A 61 -28.40 0.67 10.86
C LEU A 61 -27.97 -0.74 11.35
N ASN A 62 -26.67 -0.98 11.48
CA ASN A 62 -26.11 -2.31 11.77
C ASN A 62 -25.43 -2.39 13.15
N ASP A 63 -25.50 -1.33 13.94
CA ASP A 63 -24.90 -1.24 15.27
C ASP A 63 -25.91 -0.70 16.29
N ASP A 64 -25.74 -1.05 17.56
CA ASP A 64 -26.55 -0.54 18.66
C ASP A 64 -26.10 0.86 19.11
N VAL A 65 -24.91 1.29 18.69
CA VAL A 65 -24.32 2.60 18.97
C VAL A 65 -24.44 3.50 17.74
N GLU A 66 -25.28 4.53 17.84
CA GLU A 66 -25.49 5.49 16.76
C GLU A 66 -24.39 6.57 16.77
N ILE A 67 -23.78 6.80 15.61
CA ILE A 67 -22.78 7.85 15.40
C ILE A 67 -23.45 9.07 14.79
N THR A 68 -23.30 10.22 15.44
CA THR A 68 -23.85 11.48 14.92
C THR A 68 -22.94 12.09 13.84
N PRO A 69 -23.49 12.92 12.93
CA PRO A 69 -22.67 13.67 11.97
C PRO A 69 -21.57 14.49 12.63
N GLU A 70 -21.82 15.06 13.81
CA GLU A 70 -20.85 15.85 14.57
C GLU A 70 -19.69 14.99 15.08
N GLN A 71 -19.96 13.76 15.53
CA GLN A 71 -18.91 12.82 15.95
C GLN A 71 -18.04 12.39 14.76
N TYR A 72 -18.65 12.15 13.59
CA TYR A 72 -17.92 11.81 12.37
C TYR A 72 -17.10 12.99 11.85
N GLN A 73 -17.59 14.22 12.00
CA GLN A 73 -16.85 15.43 11.68
C GLN A 73 -15.66 15.62 12.66
N ALA A 74 -15.86 15.40 13.96
CA ALA A 74 -14.77 15.43 14.93
C ALA A 74 -13.67 14.41 14.63
N PHE A 75 -14.04 13.20 14.18
CA PHE A 75 -13.09 12.21 13.67
C PHE A 75 -12.28 12.75 12.49
N HIS A 76 -12.95 13.37 11.52
CA HIS A 76 -12.28 13.94 10.34
C HIS A 76 -11.27 15.02 10.74
N ASP A 77 -11.65 15.91 11.65
CA ASP A 77 -10.80 16.98 12.18
C ASP A 77 -9.60 16.41 12.93
N GLU A 78 -9.80 15.46 13.85
CA GLU A 78 -8.69 14.82 14.58
C GLU A 78 -7.75 14.06 13.62
N ALA A 79 -8.29 13.38 12.61
CA ALA A 79 -7.48 12.71 11.59
C ALA A 79 -6.67 13.69 10.74
N ARG A 80 -7.21 14.88 10.47
CA ARG A 80 -6.52 15.96 9.76
C ARG A 80 -5.43 16.60 10.62
N ASP A 81 -5.74 16.97 11.86
CA ASP A 81 -4.84 17.65 12.79
C ASP A 81 -3.70 16.74 13.26
N SER A 82 -3.99 15.46 13.49
CA SER A 82 -2.96 14.45 13.72
C SER A 82 -2.12 14.19 12.47
N GLY A 83 -2.47 14.72 11.29
CA GLY A 83 -1.75 14.52 10.04
C GLY A 83 -1.89 13.11 9.46
N ALA A 84 -2.90 12.34 9.85
CA ALA A 84 -3.14 10.98 9.36
C ALA A 84 -3.28 10.96 7.82
N TYR A 85 -4.06 11.89 7.26
CA TYR A 85 -4.24 12.07 5.82
C TYR A 85 -2.92 12.36 5.11
N ALA A 86 -2.11 13.28 5.64
CA ALA A 86 -0.82 13.65 5.05
C ALA A 86 0.17 12.48 5.05
N TRP A 87 0.30 11.79 6.18
CA TRP A 87 1.17 10.61 6.29
C TRP A 87 0.79 9.54 5.30
N ARG A 88 -0.49 9.13 5.29
CA ARG A 88 -1.01 8.11 4.38
C ARG A 88 -0.87 8.53 2.92
N GLY A 89 -1.26 9.76 2.60
CA GLY A 89 -1.31 10.27 1.24
C GLY A 89 0.08 10.39 0.62
N TYR A 90 0.99 11.14 1.25
CA TYR A 90 2.32 11.37 0.72
C TYR A 90 3.16 10.09 0.67
N SER A 91 3.08 9.21 1.68
CA SER A 91 3.86 7.98 1.67
C SER A 91 3.39 7.00 0.59
N LEU A 92 2.07 6.86 0.41
CA LEU A 92 1.52 5.99 -0.62
C LEU A 92 1.83 6.56 -2.02
N LEU A 93 1.65 7.86 -2.25
CA LEU A 93 1.95 8.46 -3.55
C LEU A 93 3.43 8.39 -3.91
N ALA A 94 4.32 8.80 -3.00
CA ALA A 94 5.76 8.74 -3.23
C ALA A 94 6.25 7.29 -3.38
N GLY A 95 5.84 6.41 -2.47
CA GLY A 95 6.23 5.01 -2.50
C GLY A 95 5.70 4.27 -3.72
N MET A 96 4.42 4.44 -4.06
CA MET A 96 3.81 3.77 -5.22
C MET A 96 4.30 4.34 -6.55
N SER A 97 4.69 5.61 -6.61
CA SER A 97 5.37 6.16 -7.80
C SER A 97 6.70 5.45 -8.06
N LEU A 98 7.49 5.22 -7.00
CA LEU A 98 8.73 4.42 -7.09
C LEU A 98 8.45 2.97 -7.47
N VAL A 99 7.40 2.36 -6.91
CA VAL A 99 6.98 1.00 -7.31
C VAL A 99 6.62 0.98 -8.79
N ALA A 100 5.83 1.92 -9.30
CA ALA A 100 5.45 1.99 -10.70
C ALA A 100 6.68 2.12 -11.63
N VAL A 101 7.61 3.03 -11.31
CA VAL A 101 8.87 3.19 -12.06
C VAL A 101 9.71 1.91 -12.00
N GLY A 102 9.85 1.31 -10.82
CA GLY A 102 10.55 0.04 -10.64
C GLY A 102 9.90 -1.13 -11.39
N SER A 103 8.58 -1.16 -11.51
CA SER A 103 7.84 -2.17 -12.28
C SER A 103 8.21 -2.13 -13.76
N PHE A 104 8.35 -0.95 -14.36
CA PHE A 104 8.84 -0.84 -15.75
C PHE A 104 10.26 -1.40 -15.89
N GLY A 105 11.15 -1.06 -14.95
CA GLY A 105 12.51 -1.60 -14.90
C GLY A 105 12.52 -3.13 -14.76
N LEU A 106 11.69 -3.67 -13.87
CA LEU A 106 11.58 -5.11 -13.62
C LEU A 106 11.02 -5.86 -14.83
N TYR A 107 10.02 -5.29 -15.53
CA TYR A 107 9.47 -5.86 -16.76
C TYR A 107 10.51 -5.91 -17.88
N ALA A 108 11.33 -4.86 -17.98
CA ALA A 108 12.49 -4.79 -18.87
C ALA A 108 13.66 -5.68 -18.42
N LEU A 109 13.52 -6.43 -17.32
CA LEU A 109 14.54 -7.28 -16.70
C LEU A 109 15.80 -6.51 -16.33
N LYS A 110 15.65 -5.26 -15.89
CA LYS A 110 16.76 -4.43 -15.42
C LYS A 110 16.92 -4.59 -13.90
N PRO A 111 18.17 -4.69 -13.41
CA PRO A 111 18.45 -4.96 -11.99
C PRO A 111 18.07 -3.82 -11.05
N TRP A 112 17.98 -2.59 -11.56
CA TRP A 112 17.50 -1.45 -10.78
C TRP A 112 15.99 -1.52 -10.50
N GLY A 113 15.21 -2.17 -11.38
CA GLY A 113 13.75 -2.27 -11.27
C GLY A 113 13.27 -2.82 -9.92
N PRO A 114 13.63 -4.07 -9.54
CA PRO A 114 13.21 -4.64 -8.26
C PRO A 114 13.75 -3.86 -7.06
N ARG A 115 14.95 -3.27 -7.14
CA ARG A 115 15.52 -2.43 -6.06
C ARG A 115 14.67 -1.18 -5.81
N THR A 116 14.33 -0.45 -6.87
CA THR A 116 13.47 0.74 -6.79
C THR A 116 12.08 0.36 -6.28
N SER A 117 11.49 -0.74 -6.78
CA SER A 117 10.19 -1.21 -6.28
C SER A 117 10.23 -1.59 -4.81
N SER A 118 11.29 -2.25 -4.33
CA SER A 118 11.43 -2.58 -2.90
C SER A 118 11.51 -1.34 -2.02
N ILE A 119 12.29 -0.33 -2.41
CA ILE A 119 12.40 0.93 -1.67
C ILE A 119 11.04 1.64 -1.63
N GLY A 120 10.37 1.76 -2.79
CA GLY A 120 9.05 2.36 -2.88
C GLY A 120 8.01 1.66 -2.02
N ALA A 121 7.95 0.33 -2.07
CA ALA A 121 7.03 -0.47 -1.27
C ALA A 121 7.32 -0.36 0.23
N ALA A 122 8.59 -0.27 0.64
CA ALA A 122 8.96 -0.08 2.04
C ALA A 122 8.53 1.30 2.56
N VAL A 123 8.72 2.37 1.78
CA VAL A 123 8.25 3.73 2.13
C VAL A 123 6.73 3.75 2.28
N ALA A 124 6.02 3.16 1.32
CA ALA A 124 4.57 3.10 1.35
C ALA A 124 4.03 2.27 2.53
N LEU A 125 4.68 1.13 2.85
CA LEU A 125 4.32 0.30 4.00
C LEU A 125 4.50 1.06 5.31
N VAL A 126 5.69 1.61 5.56
CA VAL A 126 5.98 2.30 6.82
C VAL A 126 5.10 3.53 6.99
N GLY A 127 5.05 4.42 6.00
CA GLY A 127 4.24 5.63 6.10
C GLY A 127 2.73 5.35 6.07
N GLY A 128 2.30 4.35 5.29
CA GLY A 128 0.90 3.94 5.21
C GLY A 128 0.42 3.33 6.54
N SER A 129 1.24 2.51 7.19
CA SER A 129 0.94 1.97 8.52
C SER A 129 0.92 3.06 9.60
N ILE A 130 1.84 4.03 9.56
CA ILE A 130 1.81 5.18 10.48
C ILE A 130 0.53 6.00 10.28
N GLY A 131 0.17 6.31 9.03
CA GLY A 131 -1.08 7.02 8.72
C GLY A 131 -2.31 6.23 9.18
N GLY A 132 -2.35 4.92 8.91
CA GLY A 132 -3.43 4.03 9.36
C GLY A 132 -3.59 3.99 10.88
N TYR A 133 -2.48 3.91 11.62
CA TYR A 133 -2.50 3.97 13.09
C TYR A 133 -3.05 5.31 13.60
N ARG A 134 -2.72 6.43 12.93
CA ARG A 134 -3.26 7.75 13.30
C ARG A 134 -4.76 7.86 13.02
N PHE A 135 -5.26 7.29 11.91
CA PHE A 135 -6.71 7.20 11.68
C PHE A 135 -7.42 6.39 12.76
N GLN A 136 -6.83 5.27 13.17
CA GLN A 136 -7.39 4.46 14.25
C GLN A 136 -7.43 5.24 15.56
N ALA A 137 -6.32 5.90 15.92
CA ALA A 137 -6.25 6.71 17.14
C ALA A 137 -7.26 7.88 17.12
N ALA A 138 -7.48 8.51 15.96
CA ALA A 138 -8.51 9.53 15.80
C ALA A 138 -9.92 8.95 16.02
N ALA A 139 -10.20 7.79 15.42
CA ALA A 139 -11.49 7.13 15.58
C ALA A 139 -11.75 6.73 17.05
N ASP A 140 -10.75 6.16 17.74
CA ASP A 140 -10.82 5.80 19.16
C ASP A 140 -11.07 7.01 20.08
N ALA A 141 -10.69 8.22 19.64
CA ALA A 141 -10.81 9.45 20.42
C ALA A 141 -12.18 10.14 20.26
N THR A 142 -12.86 9.94 19.14
CA THR A 142 -14.02 10.76 18.75
C THR A 142 -15.30 9.98 18.51
N MET A 143 -15.20 8.67 18.28
CA MET A 143 -16.31 7.79 17.90
C MET A 143 -16.24 6.46 18.66
N GLU A 144 -17.34 5.71 18.61
CA GLU A 144 -17.43 4.35 19.16
C GLU A 144 -18.11 3.41 18.15
N GLY A 145 -18.21 2.13 18.49
CA GLY A 145 -18.93 1.15 17.66
C GLY A 145 -18.23 0.76 16.34
N MET A 146 -19.04 0.33 15.38
CA MET A 146 -18.62 -0.30 14.12
C MET A 146 -17.69 0.56 13.26
N LEU A 147 -17.80 1.90 13.35
CA LEU A 147 -16.94 2.79 12.57
C LEU A 147 -15.48 2.75 13.05
N VAL A 148 -15.25 2.58 14.35
CA VAL A 148 -13.89 2.42 14.91
C VAL A 148 -13.27 1.10 14.45
N GLU A 149 -14.05 0.01 14.48
CA GLU A 149 -13.60 -1.29 13.96
C GLU A 149 -13.29 -1.21 12.46
N THR A 150 -14.13 -0.51 11.70
CA THR A 150 -13.92 -0.29 10.26
C THR A 150 -12.59 0.41 9.98
N GLN A 151 -12.23 1.43 10.77
CA GLN A 151 -10.93 2.10 10.62
C GLN A 151 -9.77 1.17 10.95
N THR A 152 -9.93 0.31 11.97
CA THR A 152 -8.94 -0.72 12.32
C THR A 152 -8.73 -1.71 11.16
N TYR A 153 -9.80 -2.22 10.58
CA TYR A 153 -9.72 -3.13 9.42
C TYR A 153 -9.09 -2.45 8.21
N LEU A 154 -9.42 -1.19 7.95
CA LEU A 154 -8.86 -0.43 6.83
C LEU A 154 -7.35 -0.19 7.01
N ALA A 155 -6.90 0.14 8.23
CA ALA A 155 -5.49 0.30 8.55
C ALA A 155 -4.69 -1.00 8.36
N LEU A 156 -5.25 -2.13 8.81
CA LEU A 156 -4.65 -3.46 8.62
C LEU A 156 -4.62 -3.87 7.15
N ALA A 157 -5.72 -3.69 6.42
CA ALA A 157 -5.81 -4.03 4.99
C ALA A 157 -4.76 -3.27 4.17
N CYS A 158 -4.59 -1.97 4.42
CA CYS A 158 -3.61 -1.15 3.72
C CYS A 158 -2.16 -1.63 3.99
N SER A 159 -1.87 -2.00 5.24
CA SER A 159 -0.57 -2.55 5.65
C SER A 159 -0.30 -3.92 5.01
N VAL A 160 -1.31 -4.79 4.93
CA VAL A 160 -1.18 -6.10 4.28
C VAL A 160 -0.94 -5.93 2.77
N MET A 161 -1.67 -5.06 2.09
CA MET A 161 -1.52 -4.85 0.64
C MET A 161 -0.16 -4.24 0.27
N THR A 162 0.31 -3.24 1.02
CA THR A 162 1.64 -2.66 0.85
C THR A 162 2.75 -3.67 1.19
N GLY A 163 2.54 -4.50 2.22
CA GLY A 163 3.42 -5.61 2.58
C GLY A 163 3.52 -6.68 1.48
N LEU A 164 2.41 -7.02 0.83
CA LEU A 164 2.40 -7.92 -0.33
C LEU A 164 3.17 -7.32 -1.50
N CYS A 165 3.03 -6.02 -1.77
CA CYS A 165 3.83 -5.33 -2.79
C CYS A 165 5.33 -5.41 -2.46
N LEU A 166 5.72 -5.23 -1.20
CA LEU A 166 7.11 -5.37 -0.77
C LEU A 166 7.63 -6.81 -0.97
N ALA A 167 6.87 -7.80 -0.52
CA ALA A 167 7.23 -9.21 -0.67
C ALA A 167 7.45 -9.59 -2.14
N MET A 168 6.53 -9.16 -3.02
CA MET A 168 6.64 -9.38 -4.46
C MET A 168 7.83 -8.64 -5.08
N ALA A 169 8.08 -7.38 -4.70
CA ALA A 169 9.21 -6.60 -5.21
C ALA A 169 10.57 -7.19 -4.82
N VAL A 170 10.65 -7.77 -3.63
CA VAL A 170 11.87 -8.36 -3.07
C VAL A 170 12.15 -9.76 -3.63
N MET A 171 11.13 -10.54 -3.98
CA MET A 171 11.28 -11.93 -4.44
C MET A 171 12.29 -12.12 -5.61
N PRO A 172 12.31 -11.29 -6.67
CA PRO A 172 13.29 -11.40 -7.75
C PRO A 172 14.74 -11.16 -7.33
N LEU A 173 14.97 -10.49 -6.19
CA LEU A 173 16.32 -10.23 -5.66
C LEU A 173 16.93 -11.45 -4.96
N PHE A 174 16.10 -12.38 -4.48
CA PHE A 174 16.56 -13.59 -3.77
C PHE A 174 16.39 -14.87 -4.59
N ASN A 175 15.36 -14.95 -5.45
CA ASN A 175 15.13 -16.12 -6.28
C ASN A 175 16.27 -16.30 -7.30
N HIS A 176 17.04 -17.38 -7.18
CA HIS A 176 18.22 -17.63 -8.00
C HIS A 176 17.94 -17.57 -9.50
N ARG A 177 16.86 -18.18 -9.98
CA ARG A 177 16.50 -18.21 -11.42
C ARG A 177 16.07 -16.83 -11.93
N ALA A 178 15.42 -16.04 -11.10
CA ALA A 178 15.06 -14.66 -11.42
C ALA A 178 16.31 -13.78 -11.45
N ARG A 179 17.23 -13.95 -10.49
CA ARG A 179 18.50 -13.23 -10.47
C ARG A 179 19.32 -13.48 -11.72
N LEU A 180 19.40 -14.71 -12.20
CA LEU A 180 20.09 -15.03 -13.47
C LEU A 180 19.48 -14.32 -14.69
N ALA A 181 18.19 -14.00 -14.65
CA ALA A 181 17.53 -13.23 -15.70
C ALA A 181 17.74 -11.71 -15.59
N LEU A 182 18.02 -11.20 -14.39
CA LEU A 182 18.14 -9.77 -14.06
C LEU A 182 19.60 -9.29 -14.02
N PHE A 183 20.48 -10.18 -13.60
CA PHE A 183 21.92 -10.00 -13.44
C PHE A 183 22.61 -11.11 -14.24
N ALA A 184 22.31 -11.19 -15.55
CA ALA A 184 23.13 -12.00 -16.42
C ALA A 184 24.57 -11.48 -16.26
N GLU A 185 25.51 -12.38 -15.94
CA GLU A 185 26.91 -12.02 -15.82
C GLU A 185 27.30 -11.22 -17.07
N GLU A 186 27.78 -9.99 -16.84
CA GLU A 186 28.54 -9.29 -17.87
C GLU A 186 29.80 -10.12 -18.07
N GLU A 187 29.79 -11.00 -19.08
CA GLU A 187 31.03 -11.45 -19.73
C GLU A 187 31.72 -10.26 -20.40
#